data_AF-A0A838GLX3-F1
#
_entry.id   AF-A0A838GLX3-F1
#
_cell.length_a   1.000
_cell.length_b   1.000
_cell.length_c   1.000
_cell.angle_alpha   90.00
_cell.angle_beta   90.00
_cell.angle_gamma   90.00
#
_symmetry.space_group_name_H-M   'P 1'
#
loop_
_entity.id
_entity.type
_entity.pdbx_description
1 polymer ?
#
loop_
_entity_poly.entity_id
_entity_poly.type
_entity_poly.pdbx_seq_one_letter_code
_entity_poly.pdbx_strand_id
1 'polypeptide(L)'
;MSDDEGAVDFAIAMYHDEGVWQADLVSIDDIESVDELITAMRQQAPEASEVLGMISVADDFFLMIRTNELSTRLLLSDATAAADWPLARSVLDELGLETPTDGDDEHVEPVGDLAIVADLGLDAMELAALCDDLDLYPDEMLGSVASRLGFAEPFQVAIDESLA
;
A
#
# COMPACT_ATOMS: atom_id res chain seq x y z
N MET A 1 -27.50 -0.77 10.62
CA MET A 1 -26.73 -1.79 9.90
C MET A 1 -25.56 -1.00 9.41
N SER A 2 -24.39 -1.23 9.99
CA SER A 2 -23.21 -0.44 9.65
C SER A 2 -22.72 -0.98 8.31
N ASP A 3 -22.93 -0.20 7.26
CA ASP A 3 -22.22 -0.34 5.99
C ASP A 3 -20.74 -0.05 6.29
N ASP A 4 -20.00 -1.09 6.67
CA ASP A 4 -18.53 -1.10 6.66
C ASP A 4 -18.10 -1.58 5.26
N GLU A 5 -18.68 -0.98 4.23
CA GLU A 5 -18.39 -1.22 2.81
C GLU A 5 -17.46 -0.08 2.38
N GLY A 6 -16.18 -0.18 2.72
CA GLY A 6 -15.24 0.94 2.51
C GLY A 6 -13.95 0.92 3.33
N ALA A 7 -13.81 0.03 4.32
CA ALA A 7 -12.73 0.13 5.29
C ALA A 7 -11.40 -0.41 4.75
N VAL A 8 -10.37 0.40 4.89
CA VAL A 8 -8.98 -0.05 4.85
C VAL A 8 -8.82 -1.12 5.94
N ASP A 9 -8.21 -2.27 5.65
CA ASP A 9 -8.04 -3.34 6.65
C ASP A 9 -6.94 -2.95 7.64
N PHE A 10 -5.83 -2.45 7.08
CA PHE A 10 -4.72 -1.89 7.83
C PHE A 10 -3.89 -0.97 6.94
N ALA A 11 -3.21 -0.03 7.57
CA ALA A 11 -2.11 0.71 6.95
C ALA A 11 -0.91 0.69 7.89
N ILE A 12 0.25 0.29 7.37
CA ILE A 12 1.49 0.18 8.13
C ILE A 12 2.52 1.14 7.52
N ALA A 13 3.05 2.04 8.35
CA ALA A 13 4.15 2.92 8.00
C ALA A 13 5.47 2.28 8.45
N MET A 14 6.37 2.08 7.49
CA MET A 14 7.66 1.44 7.70
C MET A 14 8.77 2.42 7.38
N TYR A 15 9.78 2.43 8.22
CA TYR A 15 10.88 3.37 8.14
C TYR A 15 12.11 2.82 8.82
N HIS A 16 13.26 3.43 8.52
CA HIS A 16 14.51 3.13 9.21
C HIS A 16 14.70 4.08 10.39
N ASP A 17 14.89 3.49 11.56
CA ASP A 17 15.34 4.17 12.77
C ASP A 17 16.63 3.52 13.28
N GLU A 18 17.70 4.32 13.45
CA GLU A 18 19.04 3.87 13.87
C GLU A 18 19.57 2.61 13.13
N GLY A 19 19.19 2.40 11.86
CA GLY A 19 19.60 1.26 11.05
C GLY A 19 18.77 -0.02 11.25
N VAL A 20 17.67 0.07 11.99
CA VAL A 20 16.69 -1.01 12.19
C VAL A 20 15.39 -0.63 11.50
N TRP A 21 14.69 -1.63 10.93
CA TRP A 21 13.36 -1.42 10.39
C TRP A 21 12.34 -1.30 11.53
N GLN A 22 11.55 -0.23 11.50
CA GLN A 22 10.34 -0.07 12.31
C GLN A 22 9.11 -0.22 11.40
N ALA A 23 8.02 -0.67 11.97
CA ALA A 23 6.72 -0.77 11.31
C ALA A 23 5.64 -0.38 12.33
N ASP A 24 4.95 0.72 12.08
CA ASP A 24 3.91 1.25 12.97
C ASP A 24 2.57 1.27 12.26
N LEU A 25 1.51 0.92 12.99
CA LEU A 25 0.15 1.06 12.50
C LEU A 25 -0.22 2.53 12.34
N VAL A 26 -0.82 2.83 11.20
CA VAL A 26 -1.37 4.15 10.88
C VAL A 26 -2.86 4.13 11.19
N SER A 27 -3.34 5.13 11.91
CA SER A 27 -4.79 5.31 12.09
C SER A 27 -5.43 5.58 10.73
N ILE A 28 -6.44 4.80 10.39
CA ILE A 28 -7.10 4.79 9.08
C ILE A 28 -8.57 5.21 9.15
N ASP A 29 -9.06 5.61 10.32
CA ASP A 29 -10.40 6.16 10.49
C ASP A 29 -10.60 7.36 9.56
N ASP A 30 -11.65 7.31 8.75
CA ASP A 30 -12.08 8.37 7.82
C ASP A 30 -11.07 8.71 6.70
N ILE A 31 -10.15 7.81 6.35
CA ILE A 31 -9.23 8.03 5.23
C ILE A 31 -9.89 7.68 3.89
N GLU A 32 -10.07 8.68 3.02
CA GLU A 32 -10.67 8.49 1.69
C GLU A 32 -9.70 8.84 0.54
N SER A 33 -8.56 9.45 0.85
CA SER A 33 -7.60 9.97 -0.16
C SER A 33 -6.15 9.54 0.10
N VAL A 34 -5.35 9.46 -0.97
CA VAL A 34 -3.92 9.09 -0.87
C VAL A 34 -3.10 10.15 -0.11
N ASP A 35 -3.46 11.44 -0.22
CA ASP A 35 -2.78 12.54 0.48
C ASP A 35 -2.96 12.46 2.01
N GLU A 36 -4.14 12.00 2.44
CA GLU A 36 -4.44 11.75 3.86
C GLU A 36 -3.61 10.59 4.41
N LEU A 37 -3.47 9.50 3.64
CA LEU A 37 -2.55 8.40 3.99
C LEU A 37 -1.11 8.87 4.10
N ILE A 38 -0.61 9.60 3.10
CA ILE A 38 0.77 10.10 3.09
C ILE A 38 1.01 10.96 4.34
N THR A 39 0.06 11.84 4.67
CA THR A 39 0.12 12.71 5.84
C THR A 39 0.10 11.88 7.13
N ALA A 40 -0.79 10.91 7.26
CA ALA A 40 -0.90 10.04 8.42
C ALA A 40 0.36 9.18 8.63
N MET A 41 0.90 8.59 7.57
CA MET A 41 2.15 7.83 7.59
C MET A 41 3.35 8.68 8.03
N ARG A 42 3.46 9.92 7.52
CA ARG A 42 4.54 10.84 7.93
C ARG A 42 4.46 11.27 9.38
N GLN A 43 3.24 11.33 9.94
CA GLN A 43 3.06 11.62 11.36
C GLN A 43 3.52 10.48 12.27
N GLN A 44 3.48 9.22 11.80
CA GLN A 44 4.05 8.09 12.56
C GLN A 44 5.58 8.15 12.64
N ALA A 45 6.23 8.64 11.57
CA ALA A 45 7.68 8.66 11.46
C ALA A 45 8.24 10.06 11.16
N PRO A 46 8.07 11.04 12.08
CA PRO A 46 8.43 12.44 11.81
C PRO A 46 9.95 12.68 11.66
N GLU A 47 10.77 11.78 12.21
CA GLU A 47 12.23 11.86 12.14
C GLU A 47 12.81 11.03 10.98
N ALA A 48 11.98 10.20 10.32
CA ALA A 48 12.41 9.38 9.21
C ALA A 48 12.57 10.20 7.92
N SER A 49 13.69 9.98 7.22
CA SER A 49 13.94 10.64 5.92
C SER A 49 13.05 10.10 4.80
N GLU A 50 12.59 8.86 4.95
CA GLU A 50 11.73 8.16 4.01
C GLU A 50 10.80 7.22 4.76
N VAL A 51 9.55 7.11 4.26
CA VAL A 51 8.54 6.19 4.78
C VAL A 51 8.01 5.35 3.63
N LEU A 52 7.93 4.04 3.83
CA LEU A 52 7.25 3.09 2.97
C LEU A 52 5.94 2.66 3.66
N GLY A 53 4.83 2.83 2.98
CA GLY A 53 3.49 2.43 3.41
C GLY A 53 3.09 1.16 2.72
N MET A 54 2.50 0.25 3.49
CA MET A 54 1.82 -0.94 3.00
C MET A 54 0.39 -0.91 3.53
N ILE A 55 -0.57 -0.84 2.61
CA ILE A 55 -1.98 -0.66 2.91
C ILE A 55 -2.76 -1.78 2.24
N SER A 56 -3.56 -2.52 3.02
CA SER A 56 -4.54 -3.48 2.52
C SER A 56 -5.93 -2.87 2.60
N VAL A 57 -6.74 -3.09 1.57
CA VAL A 57 -8.11 -2.57 1.51
C VAL A 57 -9.08 -3.69 1.17
N ALA A 58 -10.01 -3.93 2.10
CA ALA A 58 -11.12 -4.88 1.98
C ALA A 58 -10.74 -6.29 1.52
N ASP A 59 -9.51 -6.75 1.82
CA ASP A 59 -8.93 -8.00 1.31
C ASP A 59 -8.96 -8.13 -0.23
N ASP A 60 -9.15 -7.02 -0.96
CA ASP A 60 -9.40 -6.99 -2.40
C ASP A 60 -8.18 -6.47 -3.18
N PHE A 61 -7.54 -5.41 -2.68
CA PHE A 61 -6.35 -4.82 -3.29
C PHE A 61 -5.42 -4.22 -2.23
N PHE A 62 -4.17 -3.95 -2.63
CA PHE A 62 -3.23 -3.20 -1.81
C PHE A 62 -2.71 -1.94 -2.50
N LEU A 63 -2.23 -1.02 -1.67
CA LEU A 63 -1.51 0.17 -2.06
C LEU A 63 -0.15 0.21 -1.37
N MET A 64 0.89 0.51 -2.12
CA MET A 64 2.19 0.88 -1.59
C MET A 64 2.51 2.34 -1.87
N ILE A 65 2.96 3.03 -0.83
CA ILE A 65 3.30 4.45 -0.87
C ILE A 65 4.73 4.62 -0.40
N ARG A 66 5.60 5.19 -1.21
CA ARG A 66 6.98 5.48 -0.78
C ARG A 66 7.24 6.96 -0.92
N THR A 67 7.44 7.62 0.21
CA THR A 67 7.52 9.08 0.26
C THR A 67 8.76 9.53 1.03
N ASN A 68 9.46 10.51 0.47
CA ASN A 68 10.54 11.26 1.10
C ASN A 68 10.31 12.78 0.90
N GLU A 69 11.16 13.64 1.43
CA GLU A 69 10.93 15.11 1.37
C GLU A 69 10.79 15.68 -0.06
N LEU A 70 11.26 14.95 -1.08
CA LEU A 70 11.35 15.43 -2.47
C LEU A 70 10.34 14.77 -3.42
N SER A 71 9.88 13.56 -3.11
CA SER A 71 9.08 12.76 -4.02
C SER A 71 8.20 11.77 -3.28
N THR A 72 7.02 11.51 -3.86
CA THR A 72 6.15 10.40 -3.52
C THR A 72 6.03 9.48 -4.73
N ARG A 73 6.10 8.17 -4.48
CA ARG A 73 5.91 7.10 -5.46
C ARG A 73 4.77 6.22 -4.98
N LEU A 74 3.88 5.86 -5.88
CA LEU A 74 2.66 5.12 -5.58
C LEU A 74 2.63 3.85 -6.44
N LEU A 75 2.10 2.77 -5.88
CA LEU A 75 1.79 1.54 -6.60
C LEU A 75 0.46 1.01 -6.08
N LEU A 76 -0.52 0.89 -6.98
CA LEU A 76 -1.80 0.24 -6.73
C LEU A 76 -1.77 -1.14 -7.37
N SER A 77 -2.16 -2.19 -6.64
CA SER A 77 -2.13 -3.56 -7.15
C SER A 77 -3.17 -3.84 -8.23
N ASP A 78 -4.29 -3.12 -8.20
CA ASP A 78 -5.41 -3.30 -9.10
C ASP A 78 -6.03 -1.95 -9.49
N ALA A 79 -5.88 -1.55 -10.75
CA ALA A 79 -6.49 -0.33 -11.27
C ALA A 79 -8.03 -0.36 -11.30
N THR A 80 -8.63 -1.56 -11.40
CA THR A 80 -10.10 -1.72 -11.50
C THR A 80 -10.79 -1.32 -10.20
N ALA A 81 -10.10 -1.42 -9.06
CA ALA A 81 -10.59 -0.96 -7.76
C ALA A 81 -11.00 0.52 -7.76
N ALA A 82 -10.45 1.37 -8.63
CA ALA A 82 -10.85 2.78 -8.70
C ALA A 82 -12.30 3.02 -9.18
N ALA A 83 -12.95 2.00 -9.74
CA ALA A 83 -14.37 2.04 -10.09
C ALA A 83 -15.24 2.15 -8.83
N ASP A 84 -14.91 1.40 -7.79
CA ASP A 84 -15.71 1.27 -6.57
C ASP A 84 -15.13 2.00 -5.35
N TRP A 85 -13.79 2.13 -5.29
CA TRP A 85 -13.08 2.60 -4.10
C TRP A 85 -12.55 4.04 -4.24
N PRO A 86 -12.99 4.99 -3.37
CA PRO A 86 -12.51 6.38 -3.40
C PRO A 86 -10.99 6.50 -3.27
N LEU A 87 -10.40 5.67 -2.41
CA LEU A 87 -8.96 5.65 -2.18
C LEU A 87 -8.19 5.24 -3.44
N ALA A 88 -8.58 4.14 -4.10
CA ALA A 88 -7.97 3.69 -5.35
C ALA A 88 -8.13 4.76 -6.45
N ARG A 89 -9.30 5.40 -6.53
CA ARG A 89 -9.53 6.52 -7.45
C ARG A 89 -8.60 7.70 -7.19
N SER A 90 -8.37 8.04 -5.92
CA SER A 90 -7.42 9.08 -5.53
C SER A 90 -5.99 8.76 -5.96
N VAL A 91 -5.59 7.48 -5.96
CA VAL A 91 -4.27 7.05 -6.45
C VAL A 91 -4.16 7.23 -7.96
N LEU A 92 -5.18 6.86 -8.74
CA LEU A 92 -5.18 7.06 -10.19
C LEU A 92 -5.10 8.54 -10.56
N ASP A 93 -5.84 9.40 -9.86
CA ASP A 93 -5.79 10.86 -10.08
C ASP A 93 -4.37 11.41 -9.85
N GLU A 94 -3.71 11.00 -8.77
CA GLU A 94 -2.33 11.39 -8.47
C GLU A 94 -1.32 10.86 -9.50
N LEU A 95 -1.56 9.66 -10.05
CA LEU A 95 -0.77 9.10 -11.15
C LEU A 95 -1.12 9.72 -12.52
N GLY A 96 -2.17 10.54 -12.61
CA GLY A 96 -2.66 11.12 -13.86
C GLY A 96 -3.27 10.08 -14.81
N LEU A 97 -3.82 9.00 -14.26
CA LEU A 97 -4.46 7.90 -14.98
C LEU A 97 -5.98 8.06 -14.99
N GLU A 98 -6.62 7.61 -16.06
CA GLU A 98 -8.08 7.62 -16.18
C GLU A 98 -8.68 6.46 -15.38
N THR A 99 -9.76 6.71 -14.65
CA THR A 99 -10.51 5.63 -13.96
C THR A 99 -11.13 4.70 -15.00
N PRO A 100 -10.94 3.38 -14.89
CA PRO A 100 -11.59 2.43 -15.79
C PRO A 100 -13.11 2.59 -15.72
N THR A 101 -13.77 2.60 -16.89
CA THR A 101 -15.23 2.61 -16.99
C THR A 101 -15.78 1.20 -17.07
N ASP A 102 -17.00 0.98 -16.59
CA ASP A 102 -17.75 -0.28 -16.77
C ASP A 102 -17.65 -0.79 -18.23
N GLY A 103 -16.88 -1.85 -18.45
CA GLY A 103 -16.68 -2.50 -19.74
C GLY A 103 -15.31 -2.29 -20.42
N ASP A 104 -14.42 -1.50 -19.84
CA ASP A 104 -12.98 -1.52 -20.16
C ASP A 104 -12.27 -2.54 -19.25
N ASP A 105 -11.43 -3.37 -19.85
CA ASP A 105 -10.61 -4.44 -19.27
C ASP A 105 -10.89 -4.87 -17.81
N GLU A 106 -11.60 -6.00 -17.66
CA GLU A 106 -11.77 -6.75 -16.39
C GLU A 106 -10.45 -7.37 -15.87
N HIS A 107 -9.30 -6.94 -16.39
CA HIS A 107 -8.00 -7.49 -16.02
C HIS A 107 -7.41 -6.69 -14.85
N VAL A 108 -7.23 -7.38 -13.73
CA VAL A 108 -6.44 -6.92 -12.58
C VAL A 108 -5.04 -6.59 -13.07
N GLU A 109 -4.69 -5.32 -13.12
CA GLU A 109 -3.35 -4.86 -13.52
C GLU A 109 -2.82 -3.83 -12.50
N PRO A 110 -1.57 -4.01 -12.02
CA PRO A 110 -0.95 -3.04 -11.12
C PRO A 110 -0.54 -1.78 -11.87
N VAL A 111 -0.78 -0.61 -11.26
CA VAL A 111 -0.46 0.71 -11.82
C VAL A 111 0.41 1.54 -10.89
N GLY A 112 1.29 2.36 -11.48
CA GLY A 112 2.23 3.20 -10.75
C GLY A 112 3.67 2.68 -10.84
N ASP A 113 4.42 2.76 -9.75
CA ASP A 113 5.84 2.39 -9.69
C ASP A 113 6.05 0.93 -9.23
N LEU A 114 6.12 0.00 -10.18
CA LEU A 114 6.50 -1.39 -9.88
C LEU A 114 7.94 -1.52 -9.37
N ALA A 115 8.79 -0.51 -9.53
CA ALA A 115 10.15 -0.50 -8.98
C ALA A 115 10.23 0.22 -7.62
N ILE A 116 9.08 0.44 -6.95
CA ILE A 116 8.99 1.20 -5.69
C ILE A 116 9.92 0.67 -4.59
N VAL A 117 10.25 -0.63 -4.61
CA VAL A 117 11.13 -1.31 -3.65
C VAL A 117 12.34 -2.00 -4.31
N ALA A 118 12.65 -1.65 -5.57
CA ALA A 118 13.76 -2.25 -6.31
C ALA A 118 15.13 -2.04 -5.66
N ASP A 119 15.36 -0.88 -5.04
CA ASP A 119 16.58 -0.58 -4.30
C ASP A 119 16.69 -1.34 -2.97
N LEU A 120 15.60 -1.93 -2.48
CA LEU A 120 15.55 -2.76 -1.27
C LEU A 120 15.68 -4.26 -1.57
N GLY A 121 15.81 -4.63 -2.85
CA GLY A 121 16.11 -6.00 -3.28
C GLY A 121 14.95 -6.77 -3.91
N LEU A 122 13.81 -6.13 -4.18
CA LEU A 122 12.69 -6.72 -4.93
C LEU A 122 12.46 -5.93 -6.23
N ASP A 123 12.83 -6.50 -7.36
CA ASP A 123 12.73 -5.78 -8.63
C ASP A 123 11.30 -5.74 -9.21
N ALA A 124 11.11 -4.90 -10.23
CA ALA A 124 9.78 -4.66 -10.81
C ALA A 124 9.12 -5.92 -11.41
N MET A 125 9.91 -6.86 -11.94
CA MET A 125 9.36 -8.09 -12.51
C MET A 125 8.87 -9.02 -11.40
N GLU A 126 9.63 -9.13 -10.31
CA GLU A 126 9.22 -9.93 -9.16
C GLU A 126 8.00 -9.32 -8.46
N LEU A 127 7.94 -7.99 -8.34
CA LEU A 127 6.79 -7.33 -7.74
C LEU A 127 5.53 -7.46 -8.61
N ALA A 128 5.66 -7.30 -9.93
CA ALA A 128 4.54 -7.53 -10.85
C ALA A 128 4.04 -8.96 -10.78
N ALA A 129 4.95 -9.95 -10.70
CA ALA A 129 4.58 -11.35 -10.55
C ALA A 129 3.84 -11.65 -9.23
N LEU A 130 4.12 -10.89 -8.17
CA LEU A 130 3.34 -10.97 -6.92
C LEU A 130 1.94 -10.38 -7.09
N CYS A 131 1.81 -9.25 -7.79
CA CYS A 131 0.49 -8.66 -8.07
C CYS A 131 -0.38 -9.56 -8.97
N ASP A 132 0.23 -10.28 -9.91
CA ASP A 132 -0.46 -11.21 -10.81
C ASP A 132 -0.91 -12.52 -10.12
N ASP A 133 -0.49 -12.77 -8.87
CA ASP A 133 -0.79 -13.99 -8.14
C ASP A 133 -2.16 -13.92 -7.45
N LEU A 134 -3.22 -14.16 -8.22
CA LEU A 134 -4.61 -14.10 -7.75
C LEU A 134 -4.99 -15.15 -6.69
N ASP A 135 -4.07 -16.06 -6.34
CA ASP A 135 -4.28 -17.03 -5.25
C ASP A 135 -3.90 -16.45 -3.87
N LEU A 136 -3.24 -15.28 -3.83
CA LEU A 136 -2.81 -14.61 -2.60
C LEU A 136 -3.76 -13.47 -2.22
N TYR A 137 -4.00 -13.32 -0.93
CA TYR A 137 -4.65 -12.11 -0.40
C TYR A 137 -3.67 -10.93 -0.35
N PRO A 138 -4.18 -9.67 -0.34
CA PRO A 138 -3.33 -8.48 -0.29
C PRO A 138 -2.37 -8.47 0.92
N ASP A 139 -2.80 -8.95 2.09
CA ASP A 139 -1.95 -9.07 3.27
C ASP A 139 -0.81 -10.10 3.08
N GLU A 140 -1.10 -11.23 2.42
CA GLU A 140 -0.11 -12.27 2.11
C GLU A 140 0.91 -11.78 1.07
N MET A 141 0.47 -11.00 0.09
CA MET A 141 1.33 -10.33 -0.87
C MET A 141 2.26 -9.34 -0.16
N LEU A 142 1.71 -8.47 0.68
CA LEU A 142 2.49 -7.49 1.46
C LEU A 142 3.46 -8.16 2.43
N GLY A 143 3.05 -9.25 3.09
CA GLY A 143 3.92 -10.08 3.94
C GLY A 143 5.06 -10.74 3.16
N SER A 144 4.81 -11.15 1.91
CA SER A 144 5.83 -11.66 1.00
C SER A 144 6.84 -10.58 0.58
N VAL A 145 6.38 -9.34 0.37
CA VAL A 145 7.25 -8.18 0.16
C VAL A 145 8.06 -7.90 1.43
N ALA A 146 7.42 -7.80 2.60
CA ALA A 146 8.07 -7.54 3.88
C ALA A 146 9.20 -8.54 4.21
N SER A 147 8.95 -9.81 3.90
CA SER A 147 9.93 -10.89 4.06
C SER A 147 11.16 -10.71 3.19
N ARG A 148 10.98 -10.27 1.93
CA ARG A 148 12.09 -10.04 1.01
C ARG A 148 12.91 -8.80 1.37
N LEU A 149 12.25 -7.76 1.87
CA LEU A 149 12.89 -6.50 2.24
C LEU A 149 13.56 -6.56 3.63
N GLY A 150 13.32 -7.63 4.39
CA GLY A 150 14.00 -7.89 5.67
C GLY A 150 13.31 -7.29 6.89
N PHE A 151 12.00 -6.99 6.81
CA PHE A 151 11.20 -6.43 7.90
C PHE A 151 9.93 -7.25 8.21
N ALA A 152 9.91 -8.54 7.87
CA ALA A 152 8.78 -9.43 8.19
C ALA A 152 8.41 -9.44 9.67
N GLU A 153 9.39 -9.42 10.59
CA GLU A 153 9.12 -9.48 12.03
C GLU A 153 8.34 -8.24 12.54
N PRO A 154 8.81 -6.99 12.32
CA PRO A 154 8.04 -5.81 12.73
C PRO A 154 6.72 -5.68 11.96
N PHE A 155 6.66 -6.06 10.68
CA PHE A 155 5.40 -6.10 9.93
C PHE A 155 4.38 -7.05 10.56
N GLN A 156 4.80 -8.26 10.94
CA GLN A 156 3.90 -9.24 11.53
C GLN A 156 3.36 -8.80 12.90
N VAL A 157 4.18 -8.09 13.69
CA VAL A 157 3.74 -7.50 14.96
C VAL A 157 2.66 -6.45 14.70
N ALA A 158 2.88 -5.55 13.75
CA ALA A 158 1.89 -4.53 13.40
C ALA A 158 0.56 -5.16 12.92
N ILE A 159 0.61 -6.24 12.13
CA ILE A 159 -0.60 -6.99 11.72
C ILE A 159 -1.31 -7.64 12.91
N ASP A 160 -0.59 -8.22 13.87
CA ASP A 160 -1.21 -8.81 15.06
C ASP A 160 -1.91 -7.74 15.92
N GLU A 161 -1.32 -6.54 16.00
CA GLU A 161 -1.92 -5.39 16.69
C GLU A 161 -3.16 -4.83 16.01
N SER A 162 -3.27 -4.90 14.67
CA SER A 162 -4.48 -4.43 13.97
C SER A 162 -5.68 -5.37 14.15
N LEU A 163 -5.42 -6.63 14.52
CA LEU A 163 -6.45 -7.66 14.77
C LEU A 163 -6.89 -7.74 16.25
N ALA A 164 -6.24 -6.99 17.15
CA ALA A 164 -6.41 -7.07 18.61
C ALA A 164 -7.47 -6.11 19.18
#